data_AF-A0A2N2EZ82-F1
#
_entry.id   AF-A0A2N2EZ82-F1
#
_cell.length_a   1.000
_cell.length_b   1.000
_cell.length_c   1.000
_cell.angle_alpha   90.00
_cell.angle_beta   90.00
_cell.angle_gamma   90.00
#
_symmetry.space_group_name_H-M   'P 1'
#
loop_
_entity.id
_entity.type
_entity.pdbx_description
1 polymer ?
#
loop_
_entity_poly.entity_id
_entity_poly.type
_entity_poly.pdbx_seq_one_letter_code
_entity_poly.pdbx_strand_id
1 'polypeptide(L)'
;MSAKINELKLKNALHRFCSGETTGRILAKLADGNIVHVETMEQTFPRAGAPVGKPDVLPAKCAAFIERRIGTDFFGDITVDIIHGKILDVRVKKIYKPRDIEKEICGAGSAR
;
A
#
# COMPACT_ATOMS: atom_id res chain seq x y z
N MET A 1 10.66 8.33 -16.08
CA MET A 1 10.76 6.86 -16.25
C MET A 1 10.68 6.04 -14.96
N SER A 2 11.00 6.61 -13.77
CA SER A 2 11.06 5.84 -12.51
C SER A 2 9.71 5.32 -11.96
N ALA A 3 8.63 6.09 -12.06
CA ALA A 3 7.33 5.74 -11.47
C ALA A 3 6.73 4.42 -12.00
N LYS A 4 6.75 4.24 -13.34
CA LYS A 4 6.25 3.01 -13.99
C LYS A 4 7.03 1.75 -13.58
N ILE A 5 8.32 1.89 -13.27
CA ILE A 5 9.15 0.76 -12.82
C ILE A 5 8.71 0.32 -11.43
N ASN A 6 8.41 1.26 -10.53
CA ASN A 6 8.00 0.95 -9.17
C ASN A 6 6.56 0.40 -9.11
N GLU A 7 5.66 0.88 -9.97
CA GLU A 7 4.34 0.27 -10.16
C GLU A 7 4.44 -1.20 -10.59
N LEU A 8 5.31 -1.49 -11.56
CA LEU A 8 5.55 -2.85 -12.01
C LEU A 8 6.16 -3.72 -10.90
N LYS A 9 7.11 -3.18 -10.13
CA LYS A 9 7.70 -3.86 -8.96
C LYS A 9 6.63 -4.23 -7.93
N LEU A 10 5.71 -3.31 -7.62
CA LEU A 10 4.61 -3.57 -6.71
C LEU A 10 3.70 -4.69 -7.22
N LYS A 11 3.29 -4.64 -8.50
CA LYS A 11 2.45 -5.67 -9.12
C LYS A 11 3.13 -7.04 -9.09
N ASN A 12 4.41 -7.09 -9.43
CA ASN A 12 5.19 -8.32 -9.42
C ASN A 12 5.35 -8.87 -7.99
N ALA A 13 5.57 -8.01 -6.99
CA ALA A 13 5.62 -8.42 -5.59
C ALA A 13 4.28 -8.99 -5.13
N LEU A 14 3.16 -8.33 -5.44
CA LEU A 14 1.81 -8.82 -5.12
C LEU A 14 1.58 -10.20 -5.74
N HIS A 15 1.87 -10.35 -7.04
CA HIS A 15 1.74 -11.63 -7.73
C HIS A 15 2.60 -12.70 -7.05
N ARG A 16 3.90 -12.42 -6.83
CA ARG A 16 4.86 -13.35 -6.22
C ARG A 16 4.39 -13.85 -4.86
N PHE A 17 3.98 -12.95 -3.98
CA PHE A 17 3.54 -13.34 -2.64
C PHE A 17 2.24 -14.13 -2.68
N CYS A 18 1.27 -13.72 -3.51
CA CYS A 18 -0.04 -14.35 -3.57
C CYS A 18 -0.01 -15.73 -4.27
N SER A 19 0.76 -15.86 -5.35
CA SER A 19 0.89 -17.13 -6.08
C SER A 19 1.85 -18.11 -5.40
N GLY A 20 2.87 -17.60 -4.68
CA GLY A 20 3.89 -18.40 -4.02
C GLY A 20 3.52 -18.84 -2.60
N GLU A 21 2.25 -18.69 -2.19
CA GLU A 21 1.77 -18.95 -0.82
C GLU A 21 2.67 -18.35 0.28
N THR A 22 3.28 -17.19 -0.04
CA THR A 22 4.28 -16.57 0.81
C THR A 22 3.60 -15.73 1.87
N THR A 23 4.18 -15.70 3.06
CA THR A 23 3.75 -14.80 4.14
C THR A 23 4.73 -13.65 4.26
N GLY A 24 4.19 -12.45 4.48
CA GLY A 24 4.99 -11.27 4.76
C GLY A 24 4.26 -9.99 4.39
N ARG A 25 5.03 -8.97 4.05
CA ARG A 25 4.54 -7.61 3.86
C ARG A 25 5.14 -6.98 2.61
N ILE A 26 4.31 -6.21 1.91
CA ILE A 26 4.74 -5.31 0.85
C ILE A 26 4.46 -3.88 1.32
N LEU A 27 5.48 -3.03 1.26
CA LEU A 27 5.38 -1.60 1.56
C LEU A 27 5.66 -0.81 0.28
N ALA A 28 4.74 0.07 -0.09
CA ALA A 28 4.91 1.02 -1.19
C ALA A 28 4.86 2.44 -0.64
N LYS A 29 5.92 3.22 -0.88
CA LYS A 29 5.97 4.64 -0.50
C LYS A 29 5.50 5.50 -1.66
N LEU A 30 4.60 6.42 -1.35
CA LEU A 30 3.97 7.37 -2.26
C LEU A 30 4.52 8.77 -2.04
N ALA A 31 4.83 9.46 -3.13
CA ALA A 31 5.10 10.89 -3.14
C ALA A 31 4.53 11.51 -4.40
N ASP A 32 3.83 12.63 -4.25
CA ASP A 32 3.33 13.47 -5.34
C ASP A 32 2.62 12.63 -6.42
N GLY A 33 1.71 11.74 -5.99
CA GLY A 33 0.94 10.87 -6.87
C GLY A 33 1.71 9.69 -7.48
N ASN A 34 2.95 9.42 -7.08
CA ASN A 34 3.79 8.36 -7.66
C ASN A 34 4.30 7.38 -6.61
N ILE A 35 4.50 6.12 -6.98
CA ILE A 35 5.26 5.17 -6.16
C ILE A 35 6.75 5.47 -6.31
N VAL A 36 7.38 5.92 -5.24
CA VAL A 36 8.82 6.25 -5.23
C VAL A 36 9.69 5.11 -4.72
N HIS A 37 9.12 4.22 -3.92
CA HIS A 37 9.84 3.08 -3.35
C HIS A 37 8.91 1.90 -3.09
N VAL A 38 9.44 0.68 -3.28
CA VAL A 38 8.77 -0.57 -2.94
C VAL A 38 9.73 -1.43 -2.16
N GLU A 39 9.29 -1.90 -1.00
CA GLU A 39 10.02 -2.80 -0.11
C GLU A 39 9.18 -4.04 0.14
N THR A 40 9.81 -5.21 0.18
CA THR A 40 9.16 -6.48 0.47
C THR A 40 9.87 -7.17 1.62
N MET A 41 9.12 -7.64 2.60
CA MET A 41 9.63 -8.39 3.74
C MET A 41 8.92 -9.73 3.78
N GLU A 42 9.68 -10.82 3.60
CA GLU A 42 9.17 -12.18 3.78
C GLU A 42 9.25 -12.53 5.27
N GLN A 43 8.22 -13.21 5.78
CA GLN A 43 8.14 -13.61 7.18
C GLN A 43 7.78 -15.08 7.27
N THR A 44 8.61 -15.83 7.98
CA THR A 44 8.32 -17.22 8.33
C THR A 44 7.45 -17.22 9.57
N PHE A 45 6.13 -17.40 9.40
CA PHE A 45 5.24 -17.61 10.54
C PHE A 45 5.27 -19.08 10.98
N PRO A 46 5.32 -19.38 12.28
CA PRO A 46 4.99 -20.70 12.76
C PRO A 46 3.54 -21.01 12.36
N ARG A 47 3.30 -22.19 11.77
CA ARG A 47 2.00 -22.60 11.21
C ARG A 47 0.86 -22.64 12.25
N ALA A 48 1.18 -22.64 13.55
CA ALA A 48 0.18 -22.71 14.62
C ALA A 48 -0.31 -21.32 15.03
N GLY A 49 -1.62 -21.07 14.92
CA GLY A 49 -2.27 -19.83 15.37
C GLY A 49 -2.16 -18.65 14.40
N ALA A 50 -1.69 -18.88 13.16
CA ALA A 50 -1.63 -17.83 12.16
C ALA A 50 -3.04 -17.29 11.84
N PRO A 51 -3.24 -15.96 11.78
CA PRO A 51 -4.50 -15.37 11.36
C PRO A 51 -4.93 -15.95 10.01
N VAL A 52 -6.18 -16.40 9.91
CA VAL A 52 -6.73 -16.85 8.63
C VAL A 52 -6.90 -15.62 7.75
N GLY A 53 -6.13 -15.52 6.66
CA GLY A 53 -6.25 -14.44 5.69
C GLY A 53 -7.70 -14.30 5.21
N LYS A 54 -8.17 -13.06 5.04
CA LYS A 54 -9.55 -12.81 4.60
C LYS A 54 -9.76 -13.47 3.23
N PRO A 55 -10.74 -14.36 3.07
CA PRO A 55 -10.91 -15.14 1.83
C PRO A 55 -11.24 -14.27 0.60
N ASP A 56 -11.69 -13.02 0.79
CA ASP A 56 -12.36 -12.26 -0.27
C ASP A 56 -11.53 -11.15 -0.93
N VAL A 57 -10.29 -10.91 -0.47
CA VAL A 57 -9.44 -9.84 -1.04
C VAL A 57 -8.55 -10.41 -2.13
N LEU A 58 -9.04 -10.34 -3.37
CA LEU A 58 -8.29 -10.77 -4.55
C LEU A 58 -7.08 -9.85 -4.82
N PRO A 59 -5.92 -10.39 -5.24
CA PRO A 59 -4.73 -9.59 -5.58
C PRO A 59 -5.02 -8.51 -6.63
N ALA A 60 -5.85 -8.83 -7.63
CA ALA A 60 -6.27 -7.88 -8.66
C ALA A 60 -7.09 -6.71 -8.09
N LYS A 61 -7.98 -6.96 -7.13
CA LYS A 61 -8.75 -5.90 -6.45
C LYS A 61 -7.82 -5.01 -5.61
N CYS A 62 -6.82 -5.61 -4.96
CA CYS A 62 -5.80 -4.86 -4.22
C CYS A 62 -4.97 -3.97 -5.15
N ALA A 63 -4.49 -4.51 -6.28
CA ALA A 63 -3.75 -3.74 -7.28
C ALA A 63 -4.57 -2.55 -7.79
N ALA A 64 -5.84 -2.77 -8.16
CA ALA A 64 -6.74 -1.71 -8.62
C ALA A 64 -7.09 -0.68 -7.53
N PHE A 65 -7.10 -1.07 -6.25
CA PHE A 65 -7.22 -0.13 -5.14
C PHE A 65 -5.98 0.77 -5.02
N ILE A 66 -4.78 0.19 -5.14
CA ILE A 66 -3.53 0.93 -5.06
C ILE A 66 -3.38 1.89 -6.25
N GLU A 67 -3.68 1.43 -7.47
CA GLU A 67 -3.66 2.25 -8.68
C GLU A 67 -4.55 3.50 -8.55
N ARG A 68 -5.72 3.39 -7.92
CA ARG A 68 -6.61 4.54 -7.66
C ARG A 68 -6.05 5.56 -6.67
N ARG A 69 -5.01 5.21 -5.91
CA ARG A 69 -4.29 6.12 -5.00
C ARG A 69 -3.07 6.73 -5.67
N ILE A 70 -2.56 6.11 -6.73
CA ILE A 70 -1.58 6.72 -7.62
C ILE A 70 -2.29 7.86 -8.37
N GLY A 71 -1.66 9.02 -8.48
CA GLY A 71 -2.24 10.25 -9.02
C GLY A 71 -2.92 11.16 -7.98
N THR A 72 -3.09 10.71 -6.73
CA THR A 72 -3.48 11.63 -5.65
C THR A 72 -2.24 12.31 -5.06
N ASP A 73 -2.26 13.64 -4.97
CA ASP A 73 -1.13 14.47 -4.54
C ASP A 73 -0.96 14.42 -3.01
N PHE A 74 -0.59 13.25 -2.47
CA PHE A 74 -0.27 13.08 -1.07
C PHE A 74 1.01 12.24 -0.88
N PHE A 75 1.74 12.56 0.18
CA PHE A 75 2.87 11.77 0.64
C PHE A 75 2.40 10.71 1.64
N GLY A 76 2.83 9.47 1.52
CA GLY A 76 2.37 8.43 2.42
C GLY A 76 2.84 7.03 2.08
N ASP A 77 2.30 6.06 2.79
CA ASP A 77 2.68 4.65 2.67
C ASP A 77 1.43 3.80 2.41
N ILE A 78 1.58 2.78 1.56
CA ILE A 78 0.64 1.68 1.43
C ILE A 78 1.32 0.40 1.91
N THR A 79 0.70 -0.26 2.87
CA THR A 79 1.16 -1.54 3.40
C THR A 79 0.16 -2.63 3.06
N VAL A 80 0.63 -3.71 2.44
CA VAL A 80 -0.16 -4.92 2.17
C VAL A 80 0.44 -6.05 3.00
N ASP A 81 -0.34 -6.56 3.95
CA ASP A 81 0.03 -7.74 4.75
C ASP A 81 -0.58 -8.99 4.11
N ILE A 82 0.25 -10.01 3.89
CA ILE A 82 -0.10 -11.23 3.17
C ILE A 82 0.26 -12.43 4.05
N ILE A 83 -0.66 -13.38 4.20
CA ILE A 83 -0.46 -14.64 4.93
C ILE A 83 -0.80 -15.80 4.01
N HIS A 84 0.17 -16.69 3.78
CA HIS A 84 0.01 -17.87 2.93
C HIS A 84 -0.61 -17.54 1.56
N GLY A 85 -0.12 -16.47 0.95
CA GLY A 85 -0.62 -15.96 -0.34
C GLY A 85 -1.98 -15.25 -0.30
N LYS A 86 -2.61 -15.12 0.87
CA LYS A 86 -3.88 -14.39 1.04
C LYS A 86 -3.63 -13.02 1.65
N ILE A 87 -4.24 -11.99 1.07
CA ILE A 87 -4.16 -10.63 1.60
C ILE A 87 -4.97 -10.57 2.89
N LEU A 88 -4.30 -10.26 3.99
CA LEU A 88 -4.90 -10.10 5.31
C LEU A 88 -5.45 -8.67 5.48
N ASP A 89 -4.62 -7.69 5.14
CA ASP A 89 -4.90 -6.28 5.39
C ASP A 89 -4.21 -5.38 4.36
N VAL A 90 -4.84 -4.24 4.06
CA VAL A 90 -4.30 -3.19 3.20
C VAL A 90 -4.48 -1.86 3.93
N ARG A 91 -3.37 -1.27 4.35
CA ARG A 91 -3.35 -0.01 5.11
C ARG A 91 -2.79 1.11 4.27
N VAL A 92 -3.46 2.25 4.27
CA VAL A 92 -2.98 3.48 3.65
C VAL A 92 -2.72 4.49 4.76
N LYS A 93 -1.47 4.88 4.92
CA LYS A 93 -1.06 5.92 5.88
C LYS A 93 -0.70 7.18 5.10
N LYS A 94 -1.52 8.22 5.22
CA LYS A 94 -1.16 9.56 4.74
C LYS A 94 -0.16 10.18 5.72
N ILE A 95 0.90 10.76 5.19
CA ILE A 95 1.89 11.53 5.92
C ILE A 95 1.74 12.97 5.44
N TYR A 96 1.11 13.79 6.27
CA TYR A 96 0.95 15.21 5.98
C TYR A 96 2.29 15.92 6.20
N LYS A 97 2.77 16.66 5.19
CA LYS A 97 3.84 17.63 5.43
C LYS A 97 3.24 18.79 6.22
N PRO A 98 4.02 19.52 7.03
CA PRO A 98 3.51 20.70 7.76
C PRO A 98 2.77 21.71 6.86
N ARG A 99 3.22 21.86 5.60
CA ARG A 99 2.58 22.71 4.58
C ARG A 99 1.18 22.24 4.16
N ASP A 100 0.90 20.94 4.24
CA ASP A 100 -0.41 20.38 3.90
C ASP A 100 -1.41 20.64 5.05
N ILE A 101 -0.92 20.60 6.29
CA ILE A 101 -1.69 20.94 7.51
C ILE A 101 -2.09 22.42 7.48
N GLU A 102 -1.17 23.32 7.12
CA GLU A 102 -1.47 24.76 7.01
C GLU A 102 -2.54 25.06 5.96
N LYS A 103 -2.54 24.38 4.81
CA LYS A 103 -3.59 24.52 3.79
C LYS A 103 -4.95 24.04 4.28
N GLU A 104 -4.99 22.98 5.08
CA GLU A 104 -6.24 22.37 5.57
C GLU A 104 -6.86 23.20 6.72
N ILE A 105 -6.02 23.77 7.60
CA ILE A 105 -6.47 24.65 8.69
C ILE A 105 -6.89 26.03 8.15
N CYS A 106 -6.14 26.62 7.22
CA CYS A 106 -6.48 27.92 6.63
C CYS A 106 -7.66 27.87 5.65
N GLY A 107 -8.10 26.69 5.22
CA GLY A 107 -9.28 26.51 4.36
C GLY A 107 -10.62 26.60 5.10
N ALA A 108 -10.62 26.55 6.43
CA ALA A 108 -11.84 26.63 7.27
C ALA A 108 -12.21 28.07 7.68
N GLY A 109 -11.48 29.08 7.18
CA GLY A 109 -11.78 30.49 7.41
C GLY A 109 -12.70 31.07 6.34
N SER A 110 -13.99 30.74 6.36
CA SER A 110 -15.00 31.63 5.76
C SER A 110 -15.84 32.22 6.87
N ALA A 111 -15.38 33.37 7.35
CA ALA A 111 -16.22 34.29 8.10
C ALA A 111 -17.31 34.82 7.17
N ARG A 112 -18.56 34.43 7.41
CA ARG A 112 -19.76 35.25 7.19
C ARG A 112 -20.82 34.89 8.22
#